data_AF-A0AB39J6P9-F1
#
_entry.id   AF-A0AB39J6P9-F1
#
_cell.length_a   1.000
_cell.length_b   1.000
_cell.length_c   1.000
_cell.angle_alpha   90.00
_cell.angle_beta   90.00
_cell.angle_gamma   90.00
#
_symmetry.space_group_name_H-M   'P 1'
#
loop_
_entity.id
_entity.type
_entity.pdbx_description
1 polymer ?
#
loop_
_entity_poly.entity_id
_entity_poly.type
_entity_poly.pdbx_seq_one_letter_code
_entity_poly.pdbx_strand_id
1 'polypeptide(L)'
;MSEVPEHSYYDSESSESEKDSVCEIFDTVINFLECIYEDVPEDSSMFKNLVEKYKPVIDMLKQAMDVYSQSPEDLEIRYDFYEVSSQLKEEFNKEYKTSLDAFISSLDKIFPAKIAEVNVPKYCNLEGCKIPTVKKFQRNNNLNPDVADSEYIQLALETKEAVIDDIHKEDDTSSFIEFEVSQPEYDPVRKNTDRLVKLLADFSGIKYDEFNAMFESNIDVRMEHVKGFFNYERDLKWAKVILDCANEMKCLDEGLLAREYAEIVFKENCPNAQTLAKSVVEEKMKSILEGELKALSEKFRTYEAAGEIASRSLKIVAKRKRSNKPKLTIEESNSQFVEIGLKTGDTVTLDGETFPWLEGSSIVDVLHVEQGSNGTAVAVIDARTEEAKKVEHKMTGYENAEKKQRILPIIKDKLIMAAKCVATSEDKSVGLSVGLNNRLKELYPFIIYAWKDQTPNAKRVYMSKVSVGDMSDESETKKSLQEAGVTEVVLFLGACDKQNQESLVALFIDGGSRDAVKYGAGA
;
A
#
# COMPACT_ATOMS: atom_id res chain seq x y z
N MET A 1 15.47 4.51 19.25
CA MET A 1 15.02 3.91 20.52
C MET A 1 13.88 4.77 21.02
N SER A 2 12.69 4.53 20.49
CA SER A 2 11.45 5.17 20.93
C SER A 2 10.50 4.03 21.24
N GLU A 3 10.12 3.95 22.51
CA GLU A 3 9.16 2.99 23.04
C GLU A 3 7.80 3.27 22.42
N VAL A 4 7.22 2.24 21.79
CA VAL A 4 5.80 2.20 21.45
C VAL A 4 5.07 1.97 22.78
N PRO A 5 4.15 2.85 23.21
CA PRO A 5 3.33 2.55 24.36
C PRO A 5 2.26 1.53 23.95
N GLU A 6 2.37 0.33 24.50
CA GLU A 6 1.22 -0.57 24.70
C GLU A 6 0.21 0.15 25.59
N HIS A 7 -0.75 0.86 24.99
CA HIS A 7 -1.90 1.36 25.72
C HIS A 7 -3.01 0.31 25.68
N SER A 8 -2.91 -0.70 26.55
CA SER A 8 -4.08 -1.38 27.10
C SER A 8 -4.66 -0.49 28.21
N TYR A 9 -5.56 0.42 27.84
CA TYR A 9 -6.36 1.15 28.82
C TYR A 9 -7.61 0.31 29.13
N TYR A 10 -7.44 -0.71 29.99
CA TYR A 10 -8.56 -1.28 30.72
C TYR A 10 -8.77 -0.43 31.98
N ASP A 11 -9.63 0.58 31.90
CA ASP A 11 -10.20 1.17 33.10
C ASP A 11 -11.12 0.13 33.73
N SER A 12 -10.61 -0.46 34.81
CA SER A 12 -11.31 -1.40 35.67
C SER A 12 -12.19 -0.62 36.63
N GLU A 13 -13.26 -0.02 36.14
CA GLU A 13 -14.43 0.30 36.97
C GLU A 13 -15.51 -0.74 36.68
N SER A 14 -16.08 -1.29 37.75
CA SER A 14 -17.17 -2.28 37.76
C SER A 14 -18.45 -1.70 37.13
N SER A 15 -18.48 -1.54 35.80
CA SER A 15 -19.71 -1.37 35.04
C SER A 15 -20.35 -2.75 34.88
N GLU A 16 -21.62 -2.90 35.26
CA GLU A 16 -22.45 -4.00 34.77
C GLU A 16 -22.22 -4.16 33.27
N SER A 17 -21.98 -5.39 32.81
CA SER A 17 -21.77 -5.61 31.38
C SER A 17 -23.04 -5.19 30.63
N GLU A 18 -22.92 -4.69 29.39
CA GLU A 18 -24.09 -4.31 28.57
C GLU A 18 -25.10 -5.48 28.46
N LYS A 19 -24.59 -6.71 28.49
CA LYS A 19 -25.38 -7.95 28.54
C LYS A 19 -26.17 -8.10 29.84
N ASP A 20 -25.56 -7.82 31.00
CA ASP A 20 -26.25 -7.85 32.30
C ASP A 20 -27.41 -6.85 32.30
N SER A 21 -27.20 -5.63 31.78
CA SER A 21 -28.26 -4.63 31.68
C SER A 21 -29.43 -5.06 30.77
N VAL A 22 -29.17 -5.77 29.66
CA VAL A 22 -30.25 -6.28 28.80
C VAL A 22 -31.01 -7.43 29.45
N CYS A 23 -30.30 -8.32 30.16
CA CYS A 23 -30.92 -9.38 30.96
C CYS A 23 -31.83 -8.80 32.05
N GLU A 24 -31.42 -7.71 32.71
CA GLU A 24 -32.25 -7.01 33.70
C GLU A 24 -33.53 -6.42 33.08
N ILE A 25 -33.47 -5.91 31.84
CA ILE A 25 -34.67 -5.43 31.12
C ILE A 25 -35.63 -6.61 30.87
N PHE A 26 -35.12 -7.76 30.43
CA PHE A 26 -35.93 -8.97 30.27
C PHE A 26 -36.57 -9.38 31.60
N ASP A 27 -35.79 -9.49 32.66
CA ASP A 27 -36.26 -9.87 33.99
C ASP A 27 -37.34 -8.91 34.47
N THR A 28 -37.15 -7.60 34.29
CA THR A 28 -38.13 -6.59 34.68
C THR A 28 -39.47 -6.80 33.95
N VAL A 29 -39.44 -6.99 32.64
CA VAL A 29 -40.65 -7.20 31.83
C VAL A 29 -41.33 -8.51 32.20
N ILE A 30 -40.57 -9.60 32.33
CA ILE A 30 -41.10 -10.94 32.65
C ILE A 30 -41.70 -10.94 34.05
N ASN A 31 -40.96 -10.46 35.05
CA ASN A 31 -41.44 -10.39 36.43
C ASN A 31 -42.69 -9.51 36.56
N PHE A 32 -42.76 -8.39 35.84
CA PHE A 32 -43.96 -7.55 35.80
C PHE A 32 -45.19 -8.33 35.29
N LEU A 33 -45.04 -9.07 34.18
CA LEU A 33 -46.12 -9.88 33.63
C LEU A 33 -46.51 -11.05 34.54
N GLU A 34 -45.55 -11.66 35.22
CA GLU A 34 -45.78 -12.77 36.15
C GLU A 34 -46.45 -12.31 37.45
N CYS A 35 -46.07 -11.15 38.00
CA CYS A 35 -46.76 -10.57 39.16
C CYS A 35 -48.24 -10.32 38.84
N ILE A 36 -48.54 -9.80 37.65
CA ILE A 36 -49.92 -9.59 37.20
C ILE A 36 -50.66 -10.93 37.03
N TYR A 37 -49.96 -12.02 36.70
CA TYR A 37 -50.55 -13.37 36.63
C TYR A 37 -50.91 -13.90 38.03
N GLU A 38 -50.02 -13.72 39.01
CA GLU A 38 -50.17 -14.25 40.37
C GLU A 38 -51.19 -13.48 41.22
N ASP A 39 -51.34 -12.17 41.00
CA ASP A 39 -52.23 -11.31 41.79
C ASP A 39 -53.71 -11.32 41.32
N VAL A 40 -54.07 -12.16 40.35
CA VAL A 40 -55.45 -12.26 39.85
C VAL A 40 -56.32 -13.10 40.81
N PRO A 41 -57.43 -12.56 41.34
CA PRO A 41 -58.29 -13.29 42.28
C PRO A 41 -58.86 -14.59 41.69
N GLU A 42 -58.73 -15.70 42.44
CA GLU A 42 -59.14 -17.06 42.02
C GLU A 42 -60.61 -17.17 41.58
N ASP A 43 -61.48 -16.29 42.07
CA ASP A 43 -62.94 -16.33 41.85
C ASP A 43 -63.40 -15.77 40.49
N SER A 44 -62.49 -15.26 39.65
CA SER A 44 -62.83 -14.60 38.38
C SER A 44 -62.51 -15.49 37.16
N SER A 45 -63.43 -16.41 36.84
CA SER A 45 -63.26 -17.40 35.75
C SER A 45 -62.95 -16.80 34.37
N MET A 46 -63.42 -15.58 34.08
CA MET A 46 -63.07 -14.86 32.84
C MET A 46 -61.60 -14.40 32.81
N PHE A 47 -61.06 -13.94 33.93
CA PHE A 47 -59.68 -13.47 34.00
C PHE A 47 -58.73 -14.66 33.96
N LYS A 48 -59.05 -15.74 34.68
CA LYS A 48 -58.27 -16.98 34.63
C LYS A 48 -58.06 -17.49 33.19
N ASN A 49 -59.12 -17.49 32.38
CA ASN A 49 -59.03 -17.91 30.97
C ASN A 49 -58.15 -16.99 30.10
N LEU A 50 -58.19 -15.66 30.34
CA LEU A 50 -57.34 -14.70 29.61
C LEU A 50 -55.87 -14.87 29.99
N VAL A 51 -55.62 -15.00 31.29
CA VAL A 51 -54.30 -15.15 31.91
C VAL A 51 -53.64 -16.47 31.50
N GLU A 52 -54.38 -17.59 31.54
CA GLU A 52 -53.91 -18.89 31.03
C GLU A 52 -53.60 -18.85 29.52
N LYS A 53 -54.44 -18.16 28.72
CA LYS A 53 -54.20 -17.99 27.27
C LYS A 53 -52.94 -17.14 27.01
N TYR A 54 -52.58 -16.25 27.92
CA TYR A 54 -51.45 -15.34 27.76
C TYR A 54 -50.10 -15.96 28.10
N LYS A 55 -50.08 -17.03 28.91
CA LYS A 55 -48.87 -17.74 29.34
C LYS A 55 -47.83 -18.02 28.23
N PRO A 56 -48.20 -18.44 27.01
CA PRO A 56 -47.23 -18.68 25.94
C PRO A 56 -46.44 -17.44 25.51
N VAL A 57 -46.94 -16.22 25.76
CA VAL A 57 -46.20 -14.97 25.51
C VAL A 57 -45.03 -14.84 26.50
N ILE A 58 -45.30 -15.08 27.79
CA ILE A 58 -44.29 -15.05 28.86
C ILE A 58 -43.25 -16.13 28.63
N ASP A 59 -43.68 -17.36 28.33
CA ASP A 59 -42.77 -18.48 28.03
C ASP A 59 -41.83 -18.14 26.86
N MET A 60 -42.32 -17.41 25.86
CA MET A 60 -41.52 -16.99 24.70
C MET A 60 -40.52 -15.88 25.02
N LEU A 61 -40.88 -14.94 25.90
CA LEU A 61 -39.95 -13.91 26.38
C LEU A 61 -38.84 -14.55 27.24
N LYS A 62 -39.19 -15.52 28.10
CA LYS A 62 -38.20 -16.34 28.83
C LYS A 62 -37.26 -17.07 27.88
N GLN A 63 -37.81 -17.69 26.84
CA GLN A 63 -37.00 -18.33 25.81
C GLN A 63 -36.06 -17.33 25.12
N ALA A 64 -36.52 -16.12 24.81
CA ALA A 64 -35.69 -15.08 24.21
C ALA A 64 -34.56 -14.63 25.14
N MET A 65 -34.86 -14.45 26.43
CA MET A 65 -33.86 -14.15 27.47
C MET A 65 -32.82 -15.27 27.59
N ASP A 66 -33.24 -16.54 27.63
CA ASP A 66 -32.33 -17.68 27.70
C ASP A 66 -31.41 -17.76 26.47
N VAL A 67 -31.96 -17.51 25.28
CA VAL A 67 -31.21 -17.47 24.02
C VAL A 67 -30.20 -16.33 24.03
N TYR A 68 -30.60 -15.13 24.46
CA TYR A 68 -29.71 -13.97 24.57
C TYR A 68 -28.61 -14.18 25.62
N SER A 69 -28.93 -14.78 26.76
CA SER A 69 -27.96 -15.08 27.83
C SER A 69 -26.87 -16.05 27.35
N GLN A 70 -27.20 -16.92 26.39
CA GLN A 70 -26.25 -17.84 25.75
C GLN A 70 -25.42 -17.19 24.63
N SER A 71 -25.68 -15.93 24.28
CA SER A 71 -24.85 -15.19 23.34
C SER A 71 -23.48 -14.86 23.97
N PRO A 72 -22.41 -14.83 23.16
CA PRO A 72 -21.06 -14.49 23.64
C PRO A 72 -21.00 -13.06 24.21
N GLU A 73 -20.30 -12.90 25.34
CA GLU A 73 -20.11 -11.60 26.02
C GLU A 73 -19.15 -10.67 25.26
N ASP A 74 -18.05 -11.23 24.76
CA ASP A 74 -17.02 -10.50 24.03
C ASP A 74 -16.82 -11.14 22.65
N LEU A 75 -17.37 -10.52 21.60
CA LEU A 75 -17.11 -10.95 20.23
C LEU A 75 -16.09 -10.00 19.60
N GLU A 76 -14.80 -10.28 19.80
CA GLU A 76 -13.71 -9.54 19.13
C GLU A 76 -13.74 -9.88 17.63
N ILE A 77 -14.36 -9.02 16.82
CA ILE A 77 -14.41 -9.21 15.37
C ILE A 77 -13.00 -8.99 14.79
N ARG A 78 -12.36 -10.10 14.42
CA ARG A 78 -11.10 -10.09 13.67
C ARG A 78 -11.41 -10.08 12.18
N TYR A 79 -11.10 -8.97 11.51
CA TYR A 79 -11.18 -8.86 10.06
C TYR A 79 -9.80 -9.01 9.42
N ASP A 80 -9.75 -9.37 8.14
CA ASP A 80 -8.51 -9.43 7.40
C ASP A 80 -8.02 -8.00 7.08
N PHE A 81 -7.15 -7.50 7.94
CA PHE A 81 -6.50 -6.20 7.76
C PHE A 81 -5.75 -6.11 6.43
N TYR A 82 -5.14 -7.20 5.96
CA TYR A 82 -4.39 -7.19 4.70
C TYR A 82 -5.33 -7.05 3.50
N GLU A 83 -6.50 -7.68 3.54
CA GLU A 83 -7.53 -7.53 2.51
C GLU A 83 -7.99 -6.07 2.42
N VAL A 84 -8.36 -5.46 3.55
CA VAL A 84 -8.79 -4.05 3.61
C VAL A 84 -7.68 -3.10 3.16
N SER A 85 -6.46 -3.31 3.67
CA SER A 85 -5.29 -2.50 3.31
C SER A 85 -4.97 -2.60 1.81
N SER A 86 -5.07 -3.79 1.23
CA SER A 86 -4.87 -3.99 -0.21
C SER A 86 -5.92 -3.26 -1.04
N GLN A 87 -7.19 -3.29 -0.65
CA GLN A 87 -8.26 -2.57 -1.34
C GLN A 87 -8.07 -1.04 -1.23
N LEU A 88 -7.69 -0.53 -0.06
CA LEU A 88 -7.38 0.89 0.12
C LEU A 88 -6.20 1.33 -0.76
N LYS A 89 -5.18 0.48 -0.90
CA LYS A 89 -4.04 0.72 -1.79
C LYS A 89 -4.47 0.77 -3.26
N GLU A 90 -5.41 -0.08 -3.68
CA GLU A 90 -5.98 -0.03 -5.02
C GLU A 90 -6.73 1.28 -5.27
N GLU A 91 -7.59 1.71 -4.35
CA GLU A 91 -8.30 2.99 -4.46
C GLU A 91 -7.34 4.19 -4.45
N PHE A 92 -6.29 4.16 -3.61
CA PHE A 92 -5.24 5.16 -3.66
C PHE A 92 -4.58 5.22 -5.05
N ASN A 93 -4.14 4.09 -5.59
CA ASN A 93 -3.44 4.05 -6.88
C ASN A 93 -4.32 4.57 -8.02
N LYS A 94 -5.61 4.23 -7.97
CA LYS A 94 -6.62 4.71 -8.92
C LYS A 94 -6.81 6.23 -8.83
N GLU A 95 -6.93 6.78 -7.63
CA GLU A 95 -7.08 8.23 -7.43
C GLU A 95 -5.79 8.99 -7.76
N TYR A 96 -4.64 8.44 -7.41
CA TYR A 96 -3.32 8.98 -7.75
C TYR A 96 -3.19 9.11 -9.27
N LYS A 97 -3.48 8.03 -10.02
CA LYS A 97 -3.44 8.06 -11.49
C LYS A 97 -4.43 9.07 -12.09
N THR A 98 -5.65 9.10 -11.55
CA THR A 98 -6.68 10.06 -11.99
C THR A 98 -6.24 11.51 -11.76
N SER A 99 -5.63 11.79 -10.61
CA SER A 99 -5.09 13.11 -10.27
C SER A 99 -3.89 13.48 -11.15
N LEU A 100 -3.03 12.50 -11.45
CA LEU A 100 -1.89 12.67 -12.34
C LEU A 100 -2.32 13.03 -13.77
N ASP A 101 -3.26 12.27 -14.33
CA ASP A 101 -3.82 12.51 -15.68
C ASP A 101 -4.48 13.89 -15.75
N ALA A 102 -5.17 14.31 -14.69
CA ALA A 102 -5.76 15.64 -14.57
C ALA A 102 -4.69 16.75 -14.55
N PHE A 103 -3.57 16.53 -13.84
CA PHE A 103 -2.44 17.47 -13.83
C PHE A 103 -1.80 17.59 -15.21
N ILE A 104 -1.48 16.47 -15.87
CA ILE A 104 -0.90 16.46 -17.23
C ILE A 104 -1.82 17.21 -18.20
N SER A 105 -3.13 16.97 -18.12
CA SER A 105 -4.13 17.69 -18.93
C SER A 105 -4.17 19.19 -18.63
N SER A 106 -3.78 19.61 -17.42
CA SER A 106 -3.72 21.02 -17.04
C SER A 106 -2.50 21.75 -17.61
N LEU A 107 -1.43 21.03 -17.99
CA LEU A 107 -0.21 21.62 -18.53
C LEU A 107 -0.45 22.42 -19.81
N ASP A 108 -1.46 22.08 -20.61
CA ASP A 108 -1.85 22.86 -21.80
C ASP A 108 -2.28 24.29 -21.47
N LYS A 109 -2.79 24.53 -20.25
CA LYS A 109 -3.15 25.87 -19.77
C LYS A 109 -1.92 26.66 -19.32
N ILE A 110 -0.90 25.97 -18.83
CA ILE A 110 0.36 26.56 -18.34
C ILE A 110 1.29 26.87 -19.52
N PHE A 111 1.41 25.93 -20.46
CA PHE A 111 2.24 25.99 -21.66
C PHE A 111 1.37 25.97 -22.93
N PRO A 112 0.76 27.11 -23.28
CA PRO A 112 -0.14 27.18 -24.43
C PRO A 112 0.60 26.97 -25.77
N ALA A 113 -0.01 26.21 -26.68
CA ALA A 113 0.55 25.90 -28.01
C ALA A 113 0.47 27.05 -29.04
N LYS A 114 -0.25 28.13 -28.72
CA LYS A 114 -0.36 29.36 -29.54
C LYS A 114 0.44 30.46 -28.87
N ILE A 115 0.71 31.56 -29.59
CA ILE A 115 1.41 32.75 -29.08
C ILE A 115 0.66 33.33 -27.87
N ALA A 116 1.00 32.81 -26.70
CA ALA A 116 0.48 33.18 -25.40
C ALA A 116 1.60 32.94 -24.38
N GLU A 117 1.63 33.78 -23.36
CA GLU A 117 2.67 33.74 -22.34
C GLU A 117 2.51 32.49 -21.47
N VAL A 118 3.62 31.99 -20.92
CA VAL A 118 3.59 30.89 -19.96
C VAL A 118 2.81 31.34 -18.72
N ASN A 119 1.73 30.63 -18.39
CA ASN A 119 0.84 30.96 -17.29
C ASN A 119 1.31 30.27 -16.01
N VAL A 120 2.26 30.88 -15.30
CA VAL A 120 2.77 30.35 -14.03
C VAL A 120 1.65 30.30 -12.99
N PRO A 121 1.33 29.11 -12.44
CA PRO A 121 0.32 28.99 -11.39
C PRO A 121 0.71 29.75 -10.11
N LYS A 122 -0.27 30.34 -9.42
CA LYS A 122 -0.04 31.13 -8.19
C LYS A 122 0.59 30.33 -7.04
N TYR A 123 0.42 29.01 -7.04
CA TYR A 123 0.95 28.13 -6.01
C TYR A 123 2.44 27.79 -6.22
N CYS A 124 3.02 28.12 -7.39
CA CYS A 124 4.44 27.91 -7.68
C CYS A 124 5.29 29.05 -7.10
N ASN A 125 6.35 28.73 -6.36
CA ASN A 125 7.31 29.70 -5.85
C ASN A 125 8.58 29.75 -6.71
N LEU A 126 8.68 30.79 -7.53
CA LEU A 126 9.82 31.05 -8.42
C LEU A 126 10.75 32.14 -7.87
N GLU A 127 11.08 32.11 -6.58
CA GLU A 127 11.85 33.17 -5.91
C GLU A 127 13.06 33.68 -6.75
N GLY A 128 13.00 34.94 -7.20
CA GLY A 128 14.03 35.57 -8.05
C GLY A 128 14.01 35.19 -9.54
N CYS A 129 13.33 34.12 -9.93
CA CYS A 129 13.17 33.66 -11.31
C CYS A 129 11.97 34.34 -11.99
N LYS A 130 12.15 34.82 -13.22
CA LYS A 130 11.09 35.50 -13.98
C LYS A 130 11.12 35.05 -15.41
N ILE A 131 10.09 34.32 -15.82
CA ILE A 131 9.85 34.02 -17.22
C ILE A 131 9.48 35.34 -17.92
N PRO A 132 10.23 35.79 -18.94
CA PRO A 132 9.94 37.03 -19.63
C PRO A 132 8.65 36.90 -20.45
N THR A 133 7.97 38.04 -20.66
CA THR A 133 6.95 38.14 -21.70
C THR A 133 7.59 38.02 -23.08
N VAL A 134 6.85 37.58 -24.09
CA VAL A 134 7.35 37.42 -25.46
C VAL A 134 7.98 38.72 -25.99
N LYS A 135 7.32 39.86 -25.77
CA LYS A 135 7.84 41.19 -26.13
C LYS A 135 9.15 41.54 -25.42
N LYS A 136 9.33 41.11 -24.17
CA LYS A 136 10.56 41.37 -23.41
C LYS A 136 11.69 40.46 -23.90
N PHE A 137 11.39 39.18 -24.16
CA PHE A 137 12.33 38.24 -24.76
C PHE A 137 12.84 38.73 -26.13
N GLN A 138 11.91 39.21 -26.98
CA GLN A 138 12.22 39.80 -28.27
C GLN A 138 13.19 40.98 -28.16
N ARG A 139 12.92 41.92 -27.24
CA ARG A 139 13.75 43.12 -27.02
C ARG A 139 15.13 42.78 -26.46
N ASN A 140 15.22 41.82 -25.54
CA ASN A 140 16.48 41.42 -24.93
C ASN A 140 17.45 40.81 -25.94
N ASN A 141 16.92 40.14 -26.97
CA ASN A 141 17.71 39.37 -27.93
C ASN A 141 17.73 39.97 -29.35
N ASN A 142 17.17 41.16 -29.55
CA ASN A 142 17.04 41.84 -30.85
C ASN A 142 16.48 40.94 -31.98
N LEU A 143 15.48 40.12 -31.66
CA LEU A 143 14.86 39.17 -32.60
C LEU A 143 13.73 39.83 -33.41
N ASN A 144 13.53 39.36 -34.65
CA ASN A 144 12.31 39.64 -35.41
C ASN A 144 11.10 39.00 -34.68
N PRO A 145 9.92 39.66 -34.64
CA PRO A 145 8.70 39.10 -34.06
C PRO A 145 8.46 37.61 -34.37
N ASP A 146 8.48 37.21 -35.64
CA ASP A 146 8.14 35.82 -36.04
C ASP A 146 9.14 34.80 -35.49
N VAL A 147 10.42 35.18 -35.41
CA VAL A 147 11.50 34.35 -34.85
C VAL A 147 11.38 34.28 -33.34
N ALA A 148 11.11 35.41 -32.67
CA ALA A 148 10.94 35.44 -31.22
C ALA A 148 9.74 34.61 -30.75
N ASP A 149 8.63 34.69 -31.49
CA ASP A 149 7.41 33.94 -31.20
C ASP A 149 7.66 32.43 -31.36
N SER A 150 8.32 32.01 -32.44
CA SER A 150 8.65 30.59 -32.68
C SER A 150 9.59 30.03 -31.61
N GLU A 151 10.68 30.73 -31.29
CA GLU A 151 11.68 30.29 -30.29
C GLU A 151 11.08 30.25 -28.88
N TYR A 152 10.24 31.23 -28.53
CA TYR A 152 9.56 31.25 -27.24
C TYR A 152 8.60 30.06 -27.08
N ILE A 153 7.79 29.78 -28.11
CA ILE A 153 6.87 28.64 -28.11
C ILE A 153 7.66 27.34 -28.01
N GLN A 154 8.76 27.21 -28.76
CA GLN A 154 9.60 26.02 -28.72
C GLN A 154 10.16 25.77 -27.32
N LEU A 155 10.77 26.77 -26.68
CA LEU A 155 11.30 26.62 -25.32
C LEU A 155 10.22 26.27 -24.30
N ALA A 156 9.02 26.84 -24.44
CA ALA A 156 7.88 26.52 -23.59
C ALA A 156 7.38 25.08 -23.79
N LEU A 157 7.31 24.60 -25.03
CA LEU A 157 6.92 23.23 -25.36
C LEU A 157 7.97 22.20 -24.90
N GLU A 158 9.26 22.48 -25.11
CA GLU A 158 10.35 21.64 -24.60
C GLU A 158 10.29 21.52 -23.06
N THR A 159 9.92 22.60 -22.36
CA THR A 159 9.74 22.58 -20.91
C THR A 159 8.51 21.76 -20.52
N LYS A 160 7.41 21.85 -21.28
CA LYS A 160 6.22 21.01 -21.06
C LYS A 160 6.56 19.52 -21.21
N GLU A 161 7.33 19.15 -22.22
CA GLU A 161 7.79 17.78 -22.44
C GLU A 161 8.71 17.32 -21.30
N ALA A 162 9.65 18.16 -20.86
CA ALA A 162 10.51 17.86 -19.72
C ALA A 162 9.73 17.60 -18.42
N VAL A 163 8.69 18.40 -18.14
CA VAL A 163 7.79 18.16 -17.00
C VAL A 163 7.14 16.77 -17.10
N ILE A 164 6.64 16.40 -18.28
CA ILE A 164 6.00 15.08 -18.50
C ILE A 164 7.03 13.95 -18.34
N ASP A 165 8.24 14.12 -18.88
CA ASP A 165 9.31 13.14 -18.76
C ASP A 165 9.72 12.93 -17.30
N ASP A 166 9.85 14.00 -16.52
CA ASP A 166 10.22 13.92 -15.10
C ASP A 166 9.11 13.32 -14.24
N ILE A 167 7.85 13.60 -14.57
CA ILE A 167 6.70 12.90 -14.00
C ILE A 167 6.84 11.39 -14.19
N HIS A 168 7.12 10.94 -15.42
CA HIS A 168 7.25 9.52 -15.74
C HIS A 168 8.51 8.86 -15.15
N LYS A 169 9.60 9.61 -14.96
CA LYS A 169 10.80 9.11 -14.26
C LYS A 169 10.56 8.91 -12.77
N GLU A 170 9.84 9.81 -12.12
CA GLU A 170 9.58 9.71 -10.69
C GLU A 170 8.39 8.81 -10.36
N ASP A 171 7.60 8.35 -11.33
CA ASP A 171 6.38 7.55 -11.09
C ASP A 171 6.65 6.13 -10.56
N ASP A 172 7.90 5.71 -10.52
CA ASP A 172 8.34 4.45 -9.89
C ASP A 172 8.23 4.46 -8.34
N THR A 173 7.77 5.56 -7.74
CA THR A 173 7.68 5.78 -6.27
C THR A 173 6.40 5.24 -5.59
N SER A 174 5.50 4.56 -6.32
CA SER A 174 4.23 4.04 -5.79
C SER A 174 4.34 2.90 -4.73
N SER A 175 5.53 2.61 -4.22
CA SER A 175 5.81 1.39 -3.45
C SER A 175 5.76 1.51 -1.91
N PHE A 176 5.61 2.70 -1.31
CA PHE A 176 5.82 2.85 0.16
C PHE A 176 4.76 3.62 0.96
N ILE A 177 3.53 3.76 0.46
CA ILE A 177 2.48 4.40 1.26
C ILE A 177 1.82 3.36 2.16
N GLU A 178 2.21 3.37 3.44
CA GLU A 178 1.49 2.72 4.52
C GLU A 178 0.29 3.60 4.91
N PHE A 179 -0.91 3.03 4.85
CA PHE A 179 -2.12 3.66 5.35
C PHE A 179 -2.29 3.28 6.82
N GLU A 180 -2.37 4.28 7.68
CA GLU A 180 -2.90 4.06 9.02
C GLU A 180 -4.42 3.85 8.87
N VAL A 181 -4.84 2.59 8.94
CA VAL A 181 -6.26 2.24 8.87
C VAL A 181 -6.86 2.50 10.24
N SER A 182 -7.74 3.48 10.31
CA SER A 182 -8.48 3.76 11.53
C SER A 182 -9.52 2.67 11.76
N GLN A 183 -9.66 2.23 13.01
CA GLN A 183 -10.78 1.37 13.39
C GLN A 183 -12.08 2.18 13.32
N PRO A 184 -13.15 1.59 12.77
CA PRO A 184 -14.45 2.26 12.72
C PRO A 184 -15.00 2.44 14.14
N GLU A 185 -15.71 3.54 14.34
CA GLU A 185 -16.47 3.79 15.58
C GLU A 185 -17.70 2.86 15.67
N TYR A 186 -18.13 2.29 14.53
CA TYR A 186 -19.26 1.38 14.42
C TYR A 186 -18.91 -0.05 14.87
N ASP A 187 -19.68 -0.58 15.83
CA ASP A 187 -19.62 -1.98 16.27
C ASP A 187 -20.85 -2.77 15.72
N PRO A 188 -20.63 -3.77 14.84
CA PRO A 188 -21.70 -4.61 14.30
C PRO A 188 -22.46 -5.40 15.37
N VAL A 189 -21.80 -5.78 16.46
CA VAL A 189 -22.39 -6.55 17.57
C VAL A 189 -23.40 -5.68 18.32
N ARG A 190 -23.03 -4.42 18.56
CA ARG A 190 -23.86 -3.46 19.30
C ARG A 190 -25.16 -3.12 18.59
N LYS A 191 -25.19 -3.11 17.25
CA LYS A 191 -26.41 -2.83 16.47
C LYS A 191 -27.56 -3.81 16.76
N ASN A 192 -27.27 -5.10 16.93
CA ASN A 192 -28.30 -6.09 17.21
C ASN A 192 -28.77 -6.00 18.67
N THR A 193 -27.85 -5.69 19.60
CA THR A 193 -28.17 -5.37 20.99
C THR A 193 -29.08 -4.15 21.09
N ASP A 194 -28.75 -3.04 20.41
CA ASP A 194 -29.56 -1.83 20.36
C ASP A 194 -30.97 -2.09 19.82
N ARG A 195 -31.06 -2.93 18.76
CA ARG A 195 -32.35 -3.35 18.19
C ARG A 195 -33.18 -4.14 19.20
N LEU A 196 -32.57 -5.07 19.94
CA LEU A 196 -33.25 -5.84 20.98
C LEU A 196 -33.71 -4.94 22.13
N VAL A 197 -32.83 -4.07 22.64
CA VAL A 197 -33.13 -3.10 23.70
C VAL A 197 -34.33 -2.24 23.29
N LYS A 198 -34.33 -1.73 22.06
CA LYS A 198 -35.43 -0.93 21.53
C LYS A 198 -36.74 -1.72 21.46
N LEU A 199 -36.71 -2.96 20.98
CA LEU A 199 -37.89 -3.83 20.98
C LEU A 199 -38.41 -3.99 22.41
N LEU A 200 -37.57 -4.39 23.36
CA LEU A 200 -37.99 -4.56 24.75
C LEU A 200 -38.57 -3.29 25.37
N ALA A 201 -37.95 -2.13 25.12
CA ALA A 201 -38.45 -0.84 25.59
C ALA A 201 -39.82 -0.49 25.00
N ASP A 202 -40.00 -0.68 23.69
CA ASP A 202 -41.28 -0.46 23.01
C ASP A 202 -42.36 -1.44 23.53
N PHE A 203 -42.02 -2.71 23.85
CA PHE A 203 -42.97 -3.67 24.45
C PHE A 203 -43.39 -3.20 25.83
N SER A 204 -42.41 -2.86 26.65
CA SER A 204 -42.59 -2.45 28.04
C SER A 204 -43.42 -1.18 28.11
N GLY A 205 -43.17 -0.20 27.21
CA GLY A 205 -43.96 1.01 27.10
C GLY A 205 -45.43 0.72 26.81
N ILE A 206 -45.71 -0.13 25.81
CA ILE A 206 -47.08 -0.55 25.50
C ILE A 206 -47.73 -1.22 26.71
N LYS A 207 -47.02 -2.12 27.39
CA LYS A 207 -47.55 -2.85 28.55
C LYS A 207 -47.84 -1.93 29.73
N TYR A 208 -46.97 -0.98 29.98
CA TYR A 208 -47.15 0.01 31.03
C TYR A 208 -48.37 0.90 30.78
N ASP A 209 -48.56 1.40 29.56
CA ASP A 209 -49.72 2.20 29.18
C ASP A 209 -51.03 1.41 29.31
N GLU A 210 -51.04 0.16 28.85
CA GLU A 210 -52.20 -0.74 28.97
C GLU A 210 -52.53 -1.10 30.40
N PHE A 211 -51.51 -1.30 31.24
CA PHE A 211 -51.68 -1.57 32.66
C PHE A 211 -52.31 -0.37 33.38
N ASN A 212 -51.81 0.85 33.11
CA ASN A 212 -52.38 2.07 33.68
C ASN A 212 -53.85 2.27 33.25
N ALA A 213 -54.18 1.94 32.01
CA ALA A 213 -55.55 2.01 31.51
C ALA A 213 -56.50 1.04 32.24
N MET A 214 -56.01 -0.06 32.84
CA MET A 214 -56.86 -0.97 33.62
C MET A 214 -57.44 -0.35 34.89
N PHE A 215 -56.87 0.75 35.41
CA PHE A 215 -57.38 1.41 36.60
C PHE A 215 -58.56 2.35 36.31
N GLU A 216 -59.16 2.26 35.12
CA GLU A 216 -60.36 3.00 34.75
C GLU A 216 -61.51 2.73 35.73
N SER A 217 -62.19 3.81 36.11
CA SER A 217 -63.25 3.81 37.11
C SER A 217 -64.55 3.16 36.61
N ASN A 218 -64.78 3.17 35.29
CA ASN A 218 -65.92 2.54 34.65
C ASN A 218 -65.65 1.03 34.42
N ILE A 219 -66.52 0.17 34.98
CA ILE A 219 -66.36 -1.29 34.96
C ILE A 219 -66.37 -1.88 33.54
N ASP A 220 -67.23 -1.39 32.65
CA ASP A 220 -67.33 -1.91 31.28
C ASP A 220 -66.08 -1.55 30.47
N VAL A 221 -65.62 -0.30 30.60
CA VAL A 221 -64.39 0.21 29.96
C VAL A 221 -63.16 -0.50 30.54
N ARG A 222 -63.13 -0.72 31.86
CA ARG A 222 -62.07 -1.47 32.53
C ARG A 222 -61.94 -2.89 31.98
N MET A 223 -63.05 -3.59 31.73
CA MET A 223 -63.00 -4.94 31.16
C MET A 223 -62.51 -4.97 29.72
N GLU A 224 -62.77 -3.93 28.93
CA GLU A 224 -62.17 -3.76 27.60
C GLU A 224 -60.66 -3.52 27.70
N HIS A 225 -60.20 -2.69 28.63
CA HIS A 225 -58.77 -2.45 28.87
C HIS A 225 -58.03 -3.70 29.38
N VAL A 226 -58.64 -4.49 30.26
CA VAL A 226 -58.09 -5.79 30.70
C VAL A 226 -57.90 -6.74 29.51
N LYS A 227 -58.89 -6.86 28.63
CA LYS A 227 -58.77 -7.67 27.40
C LYS A 227 -57.72 -7.11 26.45
N GLY A 228 -57.59 -5.78 26.39
CA GLY A 228 -56.57 -5.08 25.61
C GLY A 228 -55.15 -5.38 26.09
N PHE A 229 -54.92 -5.43 27.39
CA PHE A 229 -53.63 -5.81 27.97
C PHE A 229 -53.27 -7.28 27.70
N PHE A 230 -54.23 -8.20 27.86
CA PHE A 230 -54.02 -9.62 27.56
C PHE A 230 -54.25 -9.95 26.07
N ASN A 231 -53.78 -9.08 25.17
CA ASN A 231 -53.89 -9.28 23.73
C ASN A 231 -52.89 -10.32 23.22
N TYR A 232 -53.25 -11.58 23.42
CA TYR A 232 -52.44 -12.74 23.05
C TYR A 232 -51.91 -12.69 21.61
N GLU A 233 -52.74 -12.38 20.61
CA GLU A 233 -52.33 -12.48 19.20
C GLU A 233 -51.28 -11.43 18.84
N ARG A 234 -51.47 -10.19 19.30
CA ARG A 234 -50.51 -9.10 19.08
C ARG A 234 -49.22 -9.38 19.83
N ASP A 235 -49.32 -9.69 21.13
CA ASP A 235 -48.16 -9.77 22.00
C ASP A 235 -47.33 -11.02 21.72
N LEU A 236 -47.96 -12.13 21.32
CA LEU A 236 -47.22 -13.31 20.86
C LEU A 236 -46.45 -13.01 19.58
N LYS A 237 -47.03 -12.26 18.63
CA LYS A 237 -46.30 -11.84 17.42
C LYS A 237 -45.09 -10.97 17.78
N TRP A 238 -45.24 -10.13 18.79
CA TRP A 238 -44.20 -9.28 19.32
C TRP A 238 -43.07 -10.07 20.02
N ALA A 239 -43.43 -11.00 20.91
CA ALA A 239 -42.50 -11.90 21.56
C ALA A 239 -41.73 -12.78 20.56
N LYS A 240 -42.37 -13.21 19.46
CA LYS A 240 -41.68 -13.89 18.35
C LYS A 240 -40.61 -13.01 17.71
N VAL A 241 -40.90 -11.74 17.44
CA VAL A 241 -39.90 -10.82 16.87
C VAL A 241 -38.73 -10.60 17.82
N ILE A 242 -38.98 -10.51 19.13
CA ILE A 242 -37.95 -10.41 20.16
C ILE A 242 -37.09 -11.69 20.18
N LEU A 243 -37.72 -12.86 20.17
CA LEU A 243 -37.03 -14.16 20.14
C LEU A 243 -36.22 -14.35 18.86
N ASP A 244 -36.74 -13.98 17.70
CA ASP A 244 -36.02 -14.04 16.43
C ASP A 244 -34.77 -13.13 16.48
N CYS A 245 -34.90 -11.92 17.03
CA CYS A 245 -33.77 -11.01 17.27
C CYS A 245 -32.72 -11.63 18.20
N ALA A 246 -33.15 -12.27 19.30
CA ALA A 246 -32.24 -12.99 20.20
C ALA A 246 -31.51 -14.15 19.51
N ASN A 247 -32.22 -14.91 18.66
CA ASN A 247 -31.63 -16.02 17.90
C ASN A 247 -30.61 -15.54 16.86
N GLU A 248 -30.84 -14.40 16.21
CA GLU A 248 -29.87 -13.77 15.31
C GLU A 248 -28.53 -13.51 16.03
N MET A 249 -28.57 -13.13 17.31
CA MET A 249 -27.38 -12.88 18.14
C MET A 249 -26.70 -14.15 18.66
N LYS A 250 -27.46 -15.23 18.87
CA LYS A 250 -26.90 -16.52 19.27
C LYS A 250 -26.15 -17.23 18.13
N CYS A 251 -26.60 -17.04 16.90
CA CYS A 251 -26.09 -17.72 15.71
C CYS A 251 -25.25 -16.80 14.82
N LEU A 252 -24.50 -15.87 15.41
CA LEU A 252 -23.64 -14.98 14.64
C LEU A 252 -22.57 -15.79 13.89
N ASP A 253 -22.59 -15.69 12.57
CA ASP A 253 -21.52 -16.22 11.73
C ASP A 253 -20.36 -15.23 11.79
N GLU A 254 -19.33 -15.59 12.56
CA GLU A 254 -18.09 -14.80 12.69
C GLU A 254 -17.50 -14.42 11.33
N GLY A 255 -17.62 -15.29 10.32
CA GLY A 255 -17.13 -15.02 8.97
C GLY A 255 -17.96 -13.99 8.22
N LEU A 256 -19.28 -13.95 8.41
CA LEU A 256 -20.13 -12.88 7.86
C LEU A 256 -19.89 -11.55 8.55
N LEU A 257 -19.79 -11.55 9.89
CA LEU A 257 -19.49 -10.35 10.66
C LEU A 257 -18.12 -9.77 10.33
N ALA A 258 -17.09 -10.62 10.19
CA ALA A 258 -15.76 -10.18 9.79
C ALA A 258 -15.75 -9.51 8.41
N ARG A 259 -16.56 -10.01 7.47
CA ARG A 259 -16.71 -9.41 6.13
C ARG A 259 -17.48 -8.09 6.15
N GLU A 260 -18.59 -8.02 6.88
CA GLU A 260 -19.36 -6.79 7.03
C GLU A 260 -18.51 -5.70 7.69
N TYR A 261 -17.78 -6.08 8.75
CA TYR A 261 -16.86 -5.17 9.43
C TYR A 261 -15.71 -4.72 8.53
N ALA A 262 -15.07 -5.63 7.77
CA ALA A 262 -14.04 -5.28 6.79
C ALA A 262 -14.55 -4.27 5.75
N GLU A 263 -15.78 -4.45 5.25
CA GLU A 263 -16.39 -3.55 4.27
C GLU A 263 -16.63 -2.15 4.85
N ILE A 264 -17.03 -2.06 6.12
CA ILE A 264 -17.21 -0.79 6.82
C ILE A 264 -15.87 -0.10 7.03
N VAL A 265 -14.86 -0.81 7.54
CA VAL A 265 -13.49 -0.29 7.71
C VAL A 265 -12.98 0.28 6.38
N PHE A 266 -13.14 -0.47 5.28
CA PHE A 266 -12.76 -0.01 3.95
C PHE A 266 -13.48 1.27 3.54
N LYS A 267 -14.82 1.32 3.67
CA LYS A 267 -15.63 2.47 3.26
C LYS A 267 -15.27 3.74 4.04
N GLU A 268 -15.05 3.63 5.35
CA GLU A 268 -14.71 4.78 6.19
C GLU A 268 -13.30 5.31 5.92
N ASN A 269 -12.36 4.44 5.56
CA ASN A 269 -10.98 4.83 5.28
C ASN A 269 -10.74 5.25 3.81
N CYS A 270 -11.63 4.89 2.88
CA CYS A 270 -11.50 5.19 1.45
C CYS A 270 -11.36 6.70 1.13
N PRO A 271 -12.15 7.62 1.72
CA PRO A 271 -11.96 9.06 1.51
C PRO A 271 -10.58 9.57 1.93
N ASN A 272 -10.01 9.04 3.01
CA ASN A 272 -8.68 9.42 3.48
C ASN A 272 -7.60 8.97 2.49
N ALA A 273 -7.71 7.75 1.97
CA ALA A 273 -6.81 7.25 0.93
C ALA A 273 -6.86 8.13 -0.33
N GLN A 274 -8.06 8.54 -0.77
CA GLN A 274 -8.23 9.44 -1.91
C GLN A 274 -7.65 10.84 -1.67
N THR A 275 -7.88 11.43 -0.49
CA THR A 275 -7.31 12.73 -0.14
C THR A 275 -5.78 12.67 -0.07
N LEU A 276 -5.21 11.60 0.50
CA LEU A 276 -3.77 11.40 0.53
C LEU A 276 -3.20 11.29 -0.89
N ALA A 277 -3.84 10.53 -1.78
CA ALA A 277 -3.42 10.42 -3.18
C ALA A 277 -3.34 11.78 -3.87
N LYS A 278 -4.36 12.62 -3.70
CA LYS A 278 -4.37 13.99 -4.24
C LYS A 278 -3.24 14.84 -3.69
N SER A 279 -3.03 14.82 -2.38
CA SER A 279 -1.98 15.60 -1.72
C SER A 279 -0.60 15.21 -2.21
N VAL A 280 -0.33 13.90 -2.34
CA VAL A 280 0.96 13.38 -2.84
C VAL A 280 1.21 13.85 -4.27
N VAL A 281 0.18 13.76 -5.14
CA VAL A 281 0.30 14.28 -6.52
C VAL A 281 0.52 15.79 -6.51
N GLU A 282 -0.27 16.56 -5.76
CA GLU A 282 -0.13 18.02 -5.70
C GLU A 282 1.27 18.48 -5.28
N GLU A 283 1.84 17.88 -4.23
CA GLU A 283 3.19 18.22 -3.75
C GLU A 283 4.26 17.85 -4.77
N LYS A 284 4.21 16.63 -5.31
CA LYS A 284 5.18 16.12 -6.28
C LYS A 284 5.15 16.94 -7.58
N MET A 285 3.96 17.13 -8.15
CA MET A 285 3.78 17.87 -9.39
C MET A 285 4.17 19.34 -9.25
N LYS A 286 3.88 19.95 -8.09
CA LYS A 286 4.34 21.30 -7.79
C LYS A 286 5.87 21.39 -7.80
N SER A 287 6.56 20.44 -7.17
CA SER A 287 8.02 20.41 -7.11
C SER A 287 8.64 20.31 -8.51
N ILE A 288 8.19 19.34 -9.32
CA ILE A 288 8.65 19.13 -10.71
C ILE A 288 8.41 20.40 -11.54
N LEU A 289 7.19 20.94 -11.50
CA LEU A 289 6.84 22.13 -12.27
C LEU A 289 7.68 23.35 -11.86
N GLU A 290 7.93 23.56 -10.57
CA GLU A 290 8.79 24.65 -10.10
C GLU A 290 10.24 24.49 -10.58
N GLY A 291 10.79 23.27 -10.58
CA GLY A 291 12.11 22.95 -11.10
C GLY A 291 12.24 23.33 -12.57
N GLU A 292 11.31 22.85 -13.39
CA GLU A 292 11.32 23.08 -14.83
C GLU A 292 11.04 24.53 -15.22
N LEU A 293 10.16 25.23 -14.49
CA LEU A 293 9.94 26.67 -14.70
C LEU A 293 11.19 27.51 -14.34
N LYS A 294 11.98 27.09 -13.33
CA LYS A 294 13.27 27.73 -13.01
C LYS A 294 14.30 27.48 -14.11
N ALA A 295 14.39 26.24 -14.60
CA ALA A 295 15.26 25.88 -15.72
C ALA A 295 14.89 26.68 -16.99
N LEU A 296 13.60 26.82 -17.29
CA LEU A 296 13.11 27.65 -18.39
C LEU A 296 13.47 29.13 -18.21
N SER A 297 13.30 29.68 -17.01
CA SER A 297 13.72 31.05 -16.71
C SER A 297 15.21 31.26 -16.97
N GLU A 298 16.05 30.28 -16.65
CA GLU A 298 17.49 30.34 -16.90
C GLU A 298 17.81 30.22 -18.39
N LYS A 299 17.16 29.30 -19.12
CA LYS A 299 17.25 29.19 -20.59
C LYS A 299 16.95 30.52 -21.27
N PHE A 300 15.91 31.24 -20.83
CA PHE A 300 15.59 32.57 -21.36
C PHE A 300 16.64 33.63 -21.01
N ARG A 301 17.32 33.51 -19.87
CA ARG A 301 18.37 34.45 -19.42
C ARG A 301 19.67 34.27 -20.21
N THR A 302 20.02 33.02 -20.51
CA THR A 302 21.27 32.65 -21.21
C THR A 302 21.08 32.42 -22.69
N TYR A 303 19.87 32.65 -23.23
CA TYR A 303 19.57 32.49 -24.64
C TYR A 303 20.54 33.31 -25.50
N GLU A 304 21.24 32.64 -26.41
CA GLU A 304 22.11 33.26 -27.40
C GLU A 304 21.57 32.91 -28.79
N ALA A 305 21.18 33.92 -29.58
CA ALA A 305 20.61 33.69 -30.89
C ALA A 305 21.62 32.98 -31.80
N ALA A 306 21.19 31.98 -32.58
CA ALA A 306 22.05 31.23 -33.49
C ALA A 306 22.86 32.13 -34.45
N GLY A 307 22.32 33.30 -34.82
CA GLY A 307 23.02 34.32 -35.62
C GLY A 307 24.22 34.95 -34.90
N GLU A 308 24.18 35.14 -33.58
CA GLU A 308 25.31 35.64 -32.78
C GLU A 308 26.38 34.57 -32.57
N ILE A 309 25.97 33.30 -32.37
CA ILE A 309 26.88 32.14 -32.27
C ILE A 309 27.63 31.95 -33.60
N ALA A 310 26.92 32.01 -34.73
CA ALA A 310 27.53 31.94 -36.06
C ALA A 310 28.44 33.16 -36.32
N SER A 311 28.05 34.36 -35.89
CA SER A 311 28.85 35.59 -36.04
C SER A 311 30.12 35.58 -35.18
N ARG A 312 30.05 35.07 -33.95
CA ARG A 312 31.22 34.85 -33.06
C ARG A 312 32.13 33.77 -33.63
N SER A 313 31.57 32.65 -34.09
CA SER A 313 32.32 31.58 -34.75
C SER A 313 33.02 32.08 -36.02
N LEU A 314 32.35 32.88 -36.85
CA LEU A 314 32.94 33.54 -38.02
C LEU A 314 33.99 34.58 -37.66
N LYS A 315 33.81 35.35 -36.57
CA LYS A 315 34.84 36.28 -36.05
C LYS A 315 36.07 35.54 -35.50
N ILE A 316 35.89 34.38 -34.86
CA ILE A 316 36.96 33.50 -34.39
C ILE A 316 37.70 32.89 -35.59
N VAL A 317 36.98 32.44 -36.62
CA VAL A 317 37.55 31.94 -37.89
C VAL A 317 38.27 33.05 -38.67
N ALA A 318 37.73 34.28 -38.69
CA ALA A 318 38.36 35.44 -39.32
C ALA A 318 39.62 35.91 -38.59
N LYS A 319 39.64 35.81 -37.25
CA LYS A 319 40.86 36.02 -36.44
C LYS A 319 41.90 34.91 -36.66
N ARG A 320 41.47 33.64 -36.79
CA ARG A 320 42.35 32.50 -37.12
C ARG A 320 42.94 32.57 -38.54
N LYS A 321 42.28 33.20 -39.52
CA LYS A 321 42.84 33.43 -40.87
C LYS A 321 43.98 34.47 -40.92
N ARG A 322 44.27 35.20 -39.83
CA ARG A 322 45.39 36.17 -39.72
C ARG A 322 46.63 35.64 -38.99
N SER A 323 46.62 34.40 -38.50
CA SER A 323 47.77 33.80 -37.83
C SER A 323 48.09 32.42 -38.41
N ASN A 324 49.31 32.26 -38.91
CA ASN A 324 49.87 31.04 -39.50
C ASN A 324 49.61 29.77 -38.66
N LYS A 325 49.35 28.66 -39.38
CA LYS A 325 49.44 27.24 -38.92
C LYS A 325 50.82 26.95 -38.27
N PRO A 326 51.00 25.91 -37.40
CA PRO A 326 50.21 24.66 -37.32
C PRO A 326 49.95 24.08 -35.90
N LYS A 327 49.33 22.88 -35.92
CA LYS A 327 49.07 21.85 -34.90
C LYS A 327 47.74 21.95 -34.14
N LEU A 328 46.77 21.23 -34.70
CA LEU A 328 45.67 20.60 -34.00
C LEU A 328 46.23 19.64 -32.95
N THR A 329 46.07 19.98 -31.69
CA THR A 329 45.81 19.01 -30.64
C THR A 329 44.33 19.14 -30.37
N ILE A 330 43.55 18.19 -30.87
CA ILE A 330 42.18 18.00 -30.40
C ILE A 330 42.38 17.41 -29.01
N GLU A 331 42.32 18.25 -27.98
CA GLU A 331 41.93 17.77 -26.65
C GLU A 331 40.46 17.35 -26.81
N GLU A 332 40.29 16.07 -27.13
CA GLU A 332 39.08 15.36 -26.74
C GLU A 332 38.98 15.57 -25.23
N SER A 333 37.98 16.36 -24.82
CA SER A 333 37.44 16.27 -23.48
C SER A 333 36.87 14.86 -23.35
N ASN A 334 37.74 13.90 -23.07
CA ASN A 334 37.37 12.57 -22.63
C ASN A 334 36.69 12.74 -21.27
N SER A 335 35.38 12.97 -21.29
CA SER A 335 34.52 12.32 -20.30
C SER A 335 34.76 10.83 -20.52
N GLN A 336 35.73 10.30 -19.79
CA GLN A 336 36.14 8.91 -19.85
C GLN A 336 34.96 8.11 -19.30
N PHE A 337 33.97 7.82 -20.15
CA PHE A 337 33.05 6.73 -19.91
C PHE A 337 33.95 5.52 -19.77
N VAL A 338 34.09 5.02 -18.54
CA VAL A 338 34.77 3.75 -18.29
C VAL A 338 33.95 2.71 -19.04
N GLU A 339 34.48 2.26 -20.18
CA GLU A 339 33.86 1.23 -20.99
C GLU A 339 33.90 -0.06 -20.16
N ILE A 340 32.74 -0.65 -19.88
CA ILE A 340 32.66 -1.87 -19.07
C ILE A 340 33.28 -3.00 -19.91
N GLY A 341 34.36 -3.59 -19.41
CA GLY A 341 35.10 -4.66 -20.09
C GLY A 341 34.41 -6.02 -20.03
N LEU A 342 33.50 -6.21 -19.06
CA LEU A 342 32.73 -7.43 -18.85
C LEU A 342 31.45 -7.49 -19.72
N LYS A 343 31.15 -8.67 -20.25
CA LYS A 343 29.96 -8.95 -21.05
C LYS A 343 29.19 -10.15 -20.49
N THR A 344 27.91 -10.22 -20.83
CA THR A 344 27.07 -11.39 -20.53
C THR A 344 27.69 -12.66 -21.13
N GLY A 345 27.87 -13.70 -20.32
CA GLY A 345 28.52 -14.96 -20.69
C GLY A 345 30.02 -15.01 -20.40
N ASP A 346 30.63 -13.91 -19.95
CA ASP A 346 31.98 -13.95 -19.40
C ASP A 346 31.98 -14.65 -18.03
N THR A 347 33.17 -14.97 -17.53
CA THR A 347 33.35 -15.60 -16.22
C THR A 347 34.15 -14.69 -15.30
N VAL A 348 33.83 -14.72 -14.02
CA VAL A 348 34.52 -13.97 -12.96
C VAL A 348 34.91 -14.95 -11.87
N THR A 349 36.06 -14.73 -11.24
CA THR A 349 36.46 -15.50 -10.05
C THR A 349 35.98 -14.77 -8.80
N LEU A 350 35.17 -15.45 -7.98
CA LEU A 350 34.75 -15.00 -6.66
C LEU A 350 35.60 -15.70 -5.60
N ASP A 351 36.25 -14.94 -4.73
CA ASP A 351 37.03 -15.48 -3.63
C ASP A 351 36.15 -15.86 -2.43
N GLY A 352 36.48 -16.99 -1.79
CA GLY A 352 35.76 -17.50 -0.63
C GLY A 352 36.00 -16.70 0.65
N GLU A 353 36.92 -15.74 0.66
CA GLU A 353 37.10 -14.82 1.80
C GLU A 353 36.00 -13.74 1.80
N THR A 354 35.67 -13.21 0.62
CA THR A 354 34.61 -12.22 0.39
C THR A 354 33.24 -12.87 0.33
N PHE A 355 33.15 -14.11 -0.18
CA PHE A 355 31.91 -14.88 -0.34
C PHE A 355 32.01 -16.24 0.38
N PRO A 356 31.86 -16.29 1.71
CA PRO A 356 32.17 -17.48 2.53
C PRO A 356 31.34 -18.73 2.25
N TRP A 357 30.24 -18.59 1.51
CA TRP A 357 29.39 -19.70 1.10
C TRP A 357 29.87 -20.40 -0.18
N LEU A 358 30.90 -19.88 -0.84
CA LEU A 358 31.52 -20.49 -2.02
C LEU A 358 32.74 -21.31 -1.60
N GLU A 359 32.95 -22.47 -2.22
CA GLU A 359 34.11 -23.32 -1.93
C GLU A 359 35.38 -22.68 -2.54
N GLY A 360 36.15 -21.97 -1.70
CA GLY A 360 37.41 -21.33 -2.12
C GLY A 360 37.20 -20.29 -3.23
N SER A 361 38.12 -20.24 -4.20
CA SER A 361 37.98 -19.39 -5.38
C SER A 361 37.11 -20.09 -6.44
N SER A 362 35.89 -19.60 -6.63
CA SER A 362 34.92 -20.17 -7.57
C SER A 362 34.84 -19.33 -8.85
N ILE A 363 34.96 -19.98 -10.01
CA ILE A 363 34.71 -19.35 -11.32
C ILE A 363 33.22 -19.42 -11.59
N VAL A 364 32.59 -18.27 -11.79
CA VAL A 364 31.14 -18.11 -11.92
C VAL A 364 30.78 -17.31 -13.16
N ASP A 365 29.59 -17.56 -13.69
CA ASP A 365 29.10 -16.95 -14.91
C ASP A 365 28.51 -15.54 -14.65
N VAL A 366 28.77 -14.64 -15.58
CA VAL A 366 28.14 -13.32 -15.65
C VAL A 366 26.84 -13.45 -16.43
N LEU A 367 25.72 -13.33 -15.72
CA LEU A 367 24.38 -13.52 -16.26
C LEU A 367 23.88 -12.29 -17.04
N HIS A 368 24.32 -11.10 -16.63
CA HIS A 368 23.94 -9.82 -17.24
C HIS A 368 24.89 -8.70 -16.79
N VAL A 369 25.04 -7.66 -17.60
CA VAL A 369 25.75 -6.43 -17.26
C VAL A 369 24.86 -5.25 -17.60
N GLU A 370 24.67 -4.34 -16.65
CA GLU A 370 23.87 -3.13 -16.80
C GLU A 370 24.73 -1.89 -16.58
N GLN A 371 24.54 -0.86 -17.40
CA GLN A 371 25.26 0.40 -17.31
C GLN A 371 24.29 1.55 -17.04
N GLY A 372 24.48 2.22 -15.91
CA GLY A 372 23.74 3.41 -15.51
C GLY A 372 24.27 4.67 -16.17
N SER A 373 23.41 5.67 -16.33
CA SER A 373 23.75 6.99 -16.87
C SER A 373 24.68 7.81 -15.96
N ASN A 374 24.78 7.43 -14.68
CA ASN A 374 25.61 8.06 -13.65
C ASN A 374 27.04 7.48 -13.56
N GLY A 375 27.42 6.58 -14.48
CA GLY A 375 28.72 5.88 -14.46
C GLY A 375 28.75 4.64 -13.55
N THR A 376 27.62 4.25 -12.95
CA THR A 376 27.48 2.99 -12.21
C THR A 376 27.36 1.83 -13.19
N ALA A 377 28.25 0.85 -13.04
CA ALA A 377 28.25 -0.40 -13.79
C ALA A 377 27.90 -1.55 -12.84
N VAL A 378 26.90 -2.36 -13.21
CA VAL A 378 26.38 -3.44 -12.37
C VAL A 378 26.54 -4.77 -13.09
N ALA A 379 27.23 -5.72 -12.47
CA ALA A 379 27.32 -7.10 -12.96
C ALA A 379 26.36 -8.01 -12.19
N VAL A 380 25.55 -8.79 -12.90
CA VAL A 380 24.76 -9.88 -12.32
C VAL A 380 25.57 -11.16 -12.44
N ILE A 381 25.85 -11.80 -11.32
CA ILE A 381 26.73 -12.98 -11.24
C ILE A 381 25.96 -14.16 -10.65
N ASP A 382 26.15 -15.37 -11.22
CA ASP A 382 25.61 -16.61 -10.67
C ASP A 382 26.38 -17.06 -9.43
N ALA A 383 25.86 -16.78 -8.24
CA ALA A 383 26.48 -17.12 -6.96
C ALA A 383 25.78 -18.30 -6.25
N ARG A 384 25.00 -19.09 -7.00
CA ARG A 384 24.27 -20.24 -6.45
C ARG A 384 25.21 -21.38 -6.10
N THR A 385 25.06 -21.94 -4.90
CA THR A 385 25.69 -23.21 -4.52
C THR A 385 25.02 -24.39 -5.23
N GLU A 386 25.69 -25.55 -5.24
CA GLU A 386 25.09 -26.78 -5.77
C GLU A 386 23.84 -27.19 -4.98
N GLU A 387 23.78 -26.89 -3.69
CA GLU A 387 22.63 -27.08 -2.81
C GLU A 387 21.45 -26.20 -3.24
N ALA A 388 21.71 -24.92 -3.51
CA ALA A 388 20.68 -24.00 -4.00
C ALA A 388 20.13 -24.46 -5.36
N LYS A 389 21.01 -24.90 -6.28
CA LYS A 389 20.61 -25.47 -7.59
C LYS A 389 19.76 -26.74 -7.42
N LYS A 390 20.07 -27.62 -6.45
CA LYS A 390 19.27 -28.82 -6.15
C LYS A 390 17.85 -28.45 -5.69
N VAL A 391 17.69 -27.39 -4.90
CA VAL A 391 16.37 -26.91 -4.46
C VAL A 391 15.60 -26.27 -5.63
N GLU A 392 16.27 -25.47 -6.46
CA GLU A 392 15.68 -24.87 -7.65
C GLU A 392 15.13 -25.93 -8.62
N HIS A 393 15.85 -27.05 -8.81
CA HIS A 393 15.41 -28.16 -9.66
C HIS A 393 14.16 -28.89 -9.14
N LYS A 394 13.76 -28.71 -7.87
CA LYS A 394 12.51 -29.26 -7.30
C LYS A 394 11.31 -28.35 -7.51
N MET A 395 11.52 -27.13 -8.00
CA MET A 395 10.47 -26.16 -8.24
C MET A 395 9.51 -26.62 -9.35
N THR A 396 8.23 -26.35 -9.17
CA THR A 396 7.19 -26.57 -10.19
C THR A 396 7.57 -25.89 -11.51
N GLY A 397 7.55 -26.61 -12.62
CA GLY A 397 7.99 -26.14 -13.93
C GLY A 397 9.47 -26.37 -14.25
N TYR A 398 10.25 -26.97 -13.35
CA TYR A 398 11.59 -27.49 -13.65
C TYR A 398 11.59 -28.99 -13.99
N GLU A 399 10.42 -29.62 -14.14
CA GLU A 399 10.31 -31.08 -14.33
C GLU A 399 10.91 -31.55 -15.66
N ASN A 400 10.96 -30.68 -16.67
CA ASN A 400 11.58 -30.97 -17.97
C ASN A 400 12.12 -29.69 -18.63
N ALA A 401 12.91 -29.88 -19.70
CA ALA A 401 13.59 -28.79 -20.40
C ALA A 401 12.62 -27.74 -20.99
N GLU A 402 11.48 -28.15 -21.53
CA GLU A 402 10.50 -27.23 -22.13
C GLU A 402 9.85 -26.33 -21.08
N LYS A 403 9.47 -26.88 -19.94
CA LYS A 403 8.89 -26.10 -18.84
C LYS A 403 9.96 -25.20 -18.20
N LYS A 404 11.19 -25.69 -18.05
CA LYS A 404 12.33 -24.90 -17.55
C LYS A 404 12.58 -23.68 -18.44
N GLN A 405 12.52 -23.83 -19.76
CA GLN A 405 12.66 -22.72 -20.70
C GLN A 405 11.59 -21.62 -20.54
N ARG A 406 10.42 -21.93 -19.96
CA ARG A 406 9.39 -20.91 -19.66
C ARG A 406 9.65 -20.13 -18.38
N ILE A 407 10.45 -20.67 -17.44
CA ILE A 407 10.71 -20.04 -16.14
C ILE A 407 12.03 -19.26 -16.14
N LEU A 408 13.05 -19.74 -16.85
CA LEU A 408 14.35 -19.07 -16.90
C LEU A 408 14.26 -17.59 -17.32
N PRO A 409 13.45 -17.20 -18.33
CA PRO A 409 13.28 -15.78 -18.67
C PRO A 409 12.72 -14.97 -17.50
N ILE A 410 11.75 -15.51 -16.76
CA ILE A 410 11.15 -14.83 -15.61
C ILE A 410 12.21 -14.54 -14.54
N ILE A 411 13.03 -15.53 -14.18
CA ILE A 411 14.12 -15.35 -13.20
C ILE A 411 15.13 -14.32 -13.71
N LYS A 412 15.53 -14.43 -14.98
CA LYS A 412 16.49 -13.53 -15.61
C LYS A 412 15.98 -12.09 -15.64
N ASP A 413 14.72 -11.88 -15.99
CA ASP A 413 14.08 -10.56 -16.02
C ASP A 413 14.11 -9.90 -14.64
N LYS A 414 13.93 -10.67 -13.56
CA LYS A 414 14.03 -10.13 -12.18
C LYS A 414 15.45 -9.72 -11.80
N LEU A 415 16.44 -10.52 -12.18
CA LEU A 415 17.84 -10.17 -11.96
C LEU A 415 18.26 -8.94 -12.77
N ILE A 416 17.79 -8.82 -14.01
CA ILE A 416 18.01 -7.65 -14.86
C ILE A 416 17.35 -6.41 -14.26
N MET A 417 16.10 -6.51 -13.79
CA MET A 417 15.43 -5.39 -13.13
C MET A 417 16.17 -4.93 -11.87
N ALA A 418 16.62 -5.86 -11.03
CA ALA A 418 17.46 -5.53 -9.88
C ALA A 418 18.74 -4.79 -10.29
N ALA A 419 19.44 -5.26 -11.33
CA ALA A 419 20.64 -4.59 -11.84
C ALA A 419 20.34 -3.17 -12.37
N LYS A 420 19.20 -2.99 -13.06
CA LYS A 420 18.74 -1.67 -13.52
C LYS A 420 18.48 -0.73 -12.37
N CYS A 421 17.74 -1.16 -11.34
CA CYS A 421 17.51 -0.35 -10.14
C CYS A 421 18.83 0.08 -9.49
N VAL A 422 19.79 -0.84 -9.34
CA VAL A 422 21.10 -0.52 -8.77
C VAL A 422 21.87 0.47 -9.65
N ALA A 423 21.78 0.32 -10.97
CA ALA A 423 22.49 1.17 -11.92
C ALA A 423 21.92 2.60 -11.99
N THR A 424 20.60 2.76 -11.84
CA THR A 424 19.93 4.06 -11.98
C THR A 424 19.66 4.77 -10.67
N SER A 425 19.61 4.06 -9.54
CA SER A 425 19.31 4.67 -8.24
C SER A 425 20.49 5.46 -7.66
N GLU A 426 20.22 6.63 -7.08
CA GLU A 426 21.22 7.44 -6.37
C GLU A 426 21.82 6.70 -5.17
N ASP A 427 21.01 5.94 -4.45
CA ASP A 427 21.42 5.11 -3.30
C ASP A 427 21.91 3.70 -3.71
N LYS A 428 21.90 3.40 -5.02
CA LYS A 428 22.24 2.09 -5.60
C LYS A 428 21.43 0.94 -4.97
N SER A 429 20.15 1.17 -4.68
CA SER A 429 19.23 0.17 -4.15
C SER A 429 18.83 -0.87 -5.19
N VAL A 430 18.42 -2.04 -4.72
CA VAL A 430 17.99 -3.19 -5.56
C VAL A 430 16.54 -3.03 -6.04
N GLY A 431 15.82 -1.98 -5.62
CA GLY A 431 14.40 -1.79 -5.94
C GLY A 431 13.47 -2.85 -5.32
N LEU A 432 13.96 -3.60 -4.32
CA LEU A 432 13.22 -4.65 -3.60
C LEU A 432 13.29 -4.39 -2.10
N SER A 433 12.23 -4.73 -1.37
CA SER A 433 12.24 -4.74 0.10
C SER A 433 13.24 -5.78 0.62
N VAL A 434 13.95 -5.44 1.71
CA VAL A 434 14.88 -6.35 2.38
C VAL A 434 14.08 -7.51 2.96
N GLY A 435 14.33 -8.72 2.47
CA GLY A 435 13.41 -9.84 2.67
C GLY A 435 13.81 -10.84 3.76
N LEU A 436 15.03 -10.76 4.30
CA LEU A 436 15.60 -11.73 5.23
C LEU A 436 16.53 -11.04 6.24
N ASN A 437 16.21 -11.13 7.54
CA ASN A 437 17.14 -10.74 8.61
C ASN A 437 18.23 -11.82 8.71
N ASN A 438 19.36 -11.56 8.08
CA ASN A 438 20.46 -12.51 8.01
C ASN A 438 21.12 -12.71 9.39
N ARG A 439 20.80 -13.84 10.04
CA ARG A 439 21.42 -14.26 11.31
C ARG A 439 22.77 -14.95 11.12
N LEU A 440 23.06 -15.47 9.92
CA LEU A 440 24.33 -16.09 9.54
C LEU A 440 25.29 -15.07 8.92
N LYS A 441 25.55 -13.96 9.61
CA LYS A 441 26.45 -12.90 9.10
C LYS A 441 27.88 -13.40 8.81
N GLU A 442 28.29 -14.51 9.42
CA GLU A 442 29.59 -15.13 9.16
C GLU A 442 29.64 -15.87 7.82
N LEU A 443 28.55 -16.52 7.39
CA LEU A 443 28.48 -17.27 6.13
C LEU A 443 27.95 -16.42 4.98
N TYR A 444 26.95 -15.59 5.23
CA TYR A 444 26.41 -14.63 4.29
C TYR A 444 26.55 -13.23 4.91
N PRO A 445 27.65 -12.50 4.70
CA PRO A 445 27.86 -11.20 5.34
C PRO A 445 27.00 -10.06 4.75
N PHE A 446 26.28 -10.33 3.66
CA PHE A 446 25.53 -9.32 2.90
C PHE A 446 24.01 -9.39 3.13
N ILE A 447 23.34 -8.29 2.80
CA ILE A 447 21.87 -8.20 2.84
C ILE A 447 21.29 -9.05 1.71
N ILE A 448 20.34 -9.92 2.06
CA ILE A 448 19.64 -10.77 1.10
C ILE A 448 18.29 -10.16 0.76
N TYR A 449 18.11 -9.88 -0.53
CA TYR A 449 16.89 -9.40 -1.15
C TYR A 449 16.11 -10.58 -1.73
N ALA A 450 14.79 -10.47 -1.73
CA ALA A 450 13.92 -11.51 -2.27
C ALA A 450 12.82 -10.88 -3.13
N TRP A 451 12.74 -11.26 -4.39
CA TRP A 451 11.56 -11.01 -5.20
C TRP A 451 10.52 -12.09 -4.93
N LYS A 452 9.29 -11.68 -4.58
CA LYS A 452 8.19 -12.58 -4.21
C LYS A 452 6.91 -12.13 -4.92
N ASP A 453 6.38 -12.97 -5.81
CA ASP A 453 5.04 -12.78 -6.35
C ASP A 453 3.97 -13.18 -5.31
N GLN A 454 2.78 -12.58 -5.34
CA GLN A 454 1.68 -12.83 -4.38
C GLN A 454 0.75 -13.96 -4.84
N THR A 455 1.01 -14.56 -6.01
CA THR A 455 0.18 -15.62 -6.59
C THR A 455 0.29 -16.97 -5.83
N PRO A 456 -0.78 -17.80 -5.82
CA PRO A 456 -0.69 -19.18 -5.36
C PRO A 456 0.28 -19.96 -6.28
N ASN A 457 1.44 -20.36 -5.74
CA ASN A 457 2.62 -20.91 -6.46
C ASN A 457 3.57 -19.89 -7.08
N ALA A 458 3.60 -18.67 -6.54
CA ALA A 458 4.58 -17.65 -6.85
C ALA A 458 6.02 -18.18 -6.88
N LYS A 459 6.73 -17.76 -7.93
CA LYS A 459 8.18 -17.92 -8.05
C LYS A 459 8.87 -16.88 -7.17
N ARG A 460 9.97 -17.29 -6.56
CA ARG A 460 10.79 -16.45 -5.70
C ARG A 460 12.23 -16.47 -6.15
N VAL A 461 12.86 -15.31 -6.15
CA VAL A 461 14.26 -15.13 -6.57
C VAL A 461 14.99 -14.42 -5.44
N TYR A 462 16.06 -15.05 -4.93
CA TYR A 462 16.89 -14.53 -3.86
C TYR A 462 18.21 -14.02 -4.44
N MET A 463 18.60 -12.82 -4.02
CA MET A 463 19.80 -12.16 -4.51
C MET A 463 20.43 -11.29 -3.42
N SER A 464 21.70 -10.93 -3.59
CA SER A 464 22.40 -9.99 -2.72
C SER A 464 23.04 -8.88 -3.55
N LYS A 465 23.25 -7.71 -2.94
CA LYS A 465 23.99 -6.60 -3.56
C LYS A 465 25.27 -6.35 -2.79
N VAL A 466 26.37 -6.18 -3.51
CA VAL A 466 27.67 -5.82 -2.94
C VAL A 466 28.27 -4.69 -3.75
N SER A 467 28.72 -3.62 -3.06
CA SER A 467 29.52 -2.60 -3.72
C SER A 467 30.95 -3.10 -3.88
N VAL A 468 31.52 -2.94 -5.07
CA VAL A 468 32.92 -3.30 -5.32
C VAL A 468 33.85 -2.40 -4.50
N GLY A 469 33.42 -1.17 -4.19
CA GLY A 469 34.16 -0.26 -3.32
C GLY A 469 34.36 -0.79 -1.90
N ASP A 470 33.38 -1.53 -1.38
CA ASP A 470 33.35 -2.05 0.00
C ASP A 470 34.12 -3.37 0.17
N MET A 471 34.55 -4.00 -0.91
CA MET A 471 35.37 -5.22 -0.87
C MET A 471 36.80 -4.91 -0.37
N SER A 472 37.49 -5.90 0.20
CA SER A 472 38.89 -5.75 0.62
C SER A 472 39.79 -5.39 -0.55
N ASP A 473 40.73 -4.45 -0.37
CA ASP A 473 41.73 -4.08 -1.39
C ASP A 473 42.69 -5.25 -1.73
N GLU A 474 42.76 -6.25 -0.86
CA GLU A 474 43.55 -7.46 -1.08
C GLU A 474 42.80 -8.50 -1.94
N SER A 475 41.47 -8.38 -2.09
CA SER A 475 40.65 -9.30 -2.89
C SER A 475 41.02 -9.26 -4.37
N GLU A 476 41.34 -10.43 -4.93
CA GLU A 476 41.53 -10.61 -6.38
C GLU A 476 40.23 -10.38 -7.15
N THR A 477 39.07 -10.69 -6.54
CA THR A 477 37.76 -10.42 -7.11
C THR A 477 37.51 -8.93 -7.26
N LYS A 478 37.84 -8.12 -6.24
CA LYS A 478 37.73 -6.65 -6.33
C LYS A 478 38.54 -6.11 -7.50
N LYS A 479 39.82 -6.49 -7.60
CA LYS A 479 40.73 -6.05 -8.68
C LYS A 479 40.17 -6.41 -10.05
N SER A 480 39.73 -7.65 -10.22
CA SER A 480 39.17 -8.14 -11.49
C SER A 480 37.90 -7.38 -11.90
N LEU A 481 37.00 -7.09 -10.95
CA LEU A 481 35.78 -6.33 -11.21
C LEU A 481 36.07 -4.86 -11.52
N GLN A 482 37.00 -4.23 -10.80
CA GLN A 482 37.42 -2.85 -11.03
C GLN A 482 38.12 -2.67 -12.38
N GLU A 483 39.01 -3.60 -12.75
CA GLU A 483 39.68 -3.60 -14.06
C GLU A 483 38.67 -3.70 -15.20
N ALA A 484 37.58 -4.44 -14.99
CA ALA A 484 36.47 -4.53 -15.92
C ALA A 484 35.48 -3.37 -15.84
N GLY A 485 35.71 -2.36 -14.99
CA GLY A 485 34.87 -1.18 -14.85
C GLY A 485 33.57 -1.40 -14.08
N VAL A 486 33.42 -2.50 -13.34
CA VAL A 486 32.22 -2.80 -12.53
C VAL A 486 32.30 -2.11 -11.17
N THR A 487 31.23 -1.44 -10.78
CA THR A 487 31.13 -0.69 -9.51
C THR A 487 30.25 -1.38 -8.47
N GLU A 488 29.26 -2.16 -8.90
CA GLU A 488 28.35 -2.90 -8.03
C GLU A 488 28.10 -4.31 -8.59
N VAL A 489 27.78 -5.25 -7.71
CA VAL A 489 27.49 -6.64 -8.09
C VAL A 489 26.15 -7.06 -7.50
N VAL A 490 25.32 -7.69 -8.33
CA VAL A 490 24.11 -8.41 -7.92
C VAL A 490 24.40 -9.92 -8.00
N LEU A 491 24.38 -10.57 -6.85
CA LEU A 491 24.67 -11.99 -6.69
C LEU A 491 23.36 -12.77 -6.71
N PHE A 492 23.17 -13.65 -7.69
CA PHE A 492 22.03 -14.56 -7.72
C PHE A 492 22.27 -15.73 -6.77
N LEU A 493 21.48 -15.85 -5.69
CA LEU A 493 21.67 -16.86 -4.64
C LEU A 493 20.79 -18.10 -4.83
N GLY A 494 19.63 -17.96 -5.48
CA GLY A 494 18.77 -19.09 -5.82
C GLY A 494 17.33 -18.71 -6.13
N ALA A 495 16.58 -19.63 -6.74
CA ALA A 495 15.16 -19.46 -7.01
C ALA A 495 14.34 -20.69 -6.58
N CYS A 496 13.10 -20.48 -6.14
CA CYS A 496 12.19 -21.56 -5.75
C CYS A 496 10.72 -21.17 -5.93
N ASP A 497 9.81 -22.13 -5.74
CA ASP A 497 8.38 -21.84 -5.56
C ASP A 497 8.02 -21.77 -4.07
N LYS A 498 6.73 -21.60 -3.79
CA LYS A 498 6.24 -21.52 -2.42
C LYS A 498 6.48 -22.75 -1.57
N GLN A 499 6.47 -23.93 -2.17
CA GLN A 499 6.63 -25.19 -1.47
C GLN A 499 8.09 -25.47 -1.09
N ASN A 500 9.02 -25.02 -1.92
CA ASN A 500 10.46 -25.25 -1.71
C ASN A 500 11.17 -24.09 -1.00
N GLN A 501 10.44 -23.05 -0.58
CA GLN A 501 11.01 -21.87 0.07
C GLN A 501 11.80 -22.22 1.34
N GLU A 502 11.22 -23.04 2.21
CA GLU A 502 11.86 -23.38 3.49
C GLU A 502 13.22 -24.05 3.25
N SER A 503 13.28 -24.96 2.27
CA SER A 503 14.52 -25.64 1.89
C SER A 503 15.58 -24.69 1.33
N LEU A 504 15.18 -23.66 0.57
CA LEU A 504 16.12 -22.69 0.01
C LEU A 504 16.59 -21.69 1.06
N VAL A 505 15.67 -21.15 1.86
CA VAL A 505 15.98 -20.13 2.89
C VAL A 505 16.83 -20.70 4.03
N ALA A 506 16.67 -21.99 4.36
CA ALA A 506 17.51 -22.68 5.34
C ALA A 506 19.00 -22.73 4.93
N LEU A 507 19.34 -22.53 3.66
CA LEU A 507 20.75 -22.39 3.24
C LEU A 507 21.33 -21.04 3.65
N PHE A 508 20.49 -20.02 3.84
CA PHE A 508 20.89 -18.64 4.07
C PHE A 508 20.73 -18.18 5.53
N ILE A 509 19.93 -18.89 6.34
CA ILE A 509 19.58 -18.49 7.72
C ILE A 509 19.61 -19.72 8.66
N ASP A 510 20.18 -19.54 9.84
CA ASP A 510 20.16 -20.53 10.93
C ASP A 510 18.85 -20.37 11.74
N GLY A 511 17.80 -21.10 11.35
CA GLY A 511 16.49 -21.03 11.99
C GLY A 511 15.49 -22.09 11.48
N GLY A 512 14.62 -22.59 12.37
CA GLY A 512 13.59 -23.58 12.03
C GLY A 512 12.39 -23.02 11.25
N SER A 513 11.49 -23.91 10.82
CA SER A 513 10.37 -23.66 9.89
C SER A 513 9.53 -22.40 10.15
N ARG A 514 9.37 -21.98 11.42
CA ARG A 514 8.59 -20.79 11.80
C ARG A 514 9.21 -19.47 11.35
N ASP A 515 10.54 -19.38 11.29
CA ASP A 515 11.22 -18.16 10.81
C ASP A 515 11.14 -18.11 9.27
N ALA A 516 11.32 -19.24 8.57
CA ALA A 516 11.13 -19.33 7.11
C ALA A 516 9.69 -18.97 6.65
N VAL A 517 8.67 -19.29 7.44
CA VAL A 517 7.26 -18.95 7.18
C VAL A 517 6.97 -17.45 7.39
N LYS A 518 7.60 -16.79 8.38
CA LYS A 518 7.55 -15.32 8.52
C LYS A 518 8.13 -14.61 7.30
N TYR A 519 9.11 -15.22 6.64
CA TYR A 519 9.67 -14.72 5.37
C TYR A 519 8.88 -15.20 4.13
N GLY A 520 7.85 -16.03 4.30
CA GLY A 520 6.94 -16.52 3.25
C GLY A 520 5.58 -15.81 3.22
N ALA A 521 5.19 -15.12 4.29
CA ALA A 521 4.12 -14.14 4.32
C ALA A 521 4.66 -12.80 3.81
N GLY A 522 4.03 -12.24 2.77
CA GLY A 522 4.47 -10.99 2.15
C GLY A 522 4.28 -9.80 3.09
N ALA A 523 5.30 -8.94 3.15
CA ALA A 523 5.11 -7.52 3.42
C ALA A 523 4.91 -6.82 2.08
#